data_AF-A0A7J2IDD6-F1
#
_entry.id   AF-A0A7J2IDD6-F1
#
_cell.length_a   1.000
_cell.length_b   1.000
_cell.length_c   1.000
_cell.angle_alpha   90.00
_cell.angle_beta   90.00
_cell.angle_gamma   90.00
#
_symmetry.space_group_name_H-M   'P 1'
#
loop_
_entity.id
_entity.type
_entity.pdbx_description
1 polymer ?
#
loop_
_entity_poly.entity_id
_entity_poly.type
_entity_poly.pdbx_seq_one_letter_code
_entity_poly.pdbx_strand_id
1 'polypeptide(L)'
;MNLTREERQMLNGEQGEGVQKAMEILVALGEIYNAGEMIEIKSAQVAGVSYKNLGDAGLEFLEEWAKKRAVVRVPTTLNPAGMDLRDWKKLGISEEFAEKQLMVVKAYERMGIKPTCTCTPYLVGNLPVFGDHIAWSESSAVCYANSVIGARTNREGGPSALAAAITGRTPLHGYHLEEN
;
A
#
# COMPACT_ATOMS: atom_id res chain seq x y z
N MET A 1 -6.44 3.94 -21.27
CA MET A 1 -5.87 4.78 -20.20
C MET A 1 -4.83 5.72 -20.78
N ASN A 2 -4.94 7.01 -20.50
CA ASN A 2 -4.03 8.06 -20.93
C ASN A 2 -2.93 8.25 -19.89
N LEU A 3 -1.79 7.59 -20.08
CA LEU A 3 -0.64 7.74 -19.19
C LEU A 3 0.13 9.03 -19.50
N THR A 4 0.77 9.61 -18.50
CA THR A 4 1.76 10.67 -18.69
C THR A 4 3.07 10.11 -19.25
N ARG A 5 4.03 10.98 -19.60
CA ARG A 5 5.37 10.52 -19.98
C ARG A 5 6.03 9.74 -18.85
N GLU A 6 5.98 10.25 -17.62
CA GLU A 6 6.60 9.61 -16.46
C GLU A 6 5.98 8.22 -16.20
N GLU A 7 4.66 8.12 -16.23
CA GLU A 7 3.93 6.86 -16.05
C GLU A 7 4.25 5.82 -17.13
N ARG A 8 4.43 6.26 -18.39
CA ARG A 8 4.94 5.39 -19.47
C ARG A 8 6.35 4.89 -19.18
N GLN A 9 7.23 5.74 -18.66
CA GLN A 9 8.59 5.34 -18.30
C GLN A 9 8.59 4.33 -17.16
N MET A 10 7.71 4.50 -16.16
CA MET A 10 7.48 3.49 -15.11
C MET A 10 7.05 2.16 -15.72
N LEU A 11 6.03 2.17 -16.59
CA LEU A 11 5.49 0.96 -17.24
C LEU A 11 6.50 0.26 -18.17
N ASN A 12 7.38 1.02 -18.80
CA ASN A 12 8.44 0.49 -19.67
C ASN A 12 9.67 -0.02 -18.89
N GLY A 13 9.69 0.09 -17.56
CA GLY A 13 10.79 -0.39 -16.72
C GLY A 13 12.00 0.53 -16.65
N GLU A 14 11.92 1.76 -17.17
CA GLU A 14 13.01 2.74 -17.12
C GLU A 14 13.35 3.17 -15.67
N GLN A 15 12.44 2.95 -14.73
CA GLN A 15 12.60 3.28 -13.31
C GLN A 15 12.82 2.05 -12.42
N GLY A 16 13.16 0.91 -13.02
CA GLY A 16 13.44 -0.35 -12.32
C GLY A 16 12.25 -1.31 -12.28
N GLU A 17 12.56 -2.60 -12.15
CA GLU A 17 11.61 -3.70 -12.29
C GLU A 17 10.49 -3.67 -11.23
N GLY A 18 10.80 -3.27 -9.99
CA GLY A 18 9.79 -3.12 -8.93
C GLY A 18 8.74 -2.05 -9.25
N VAL A 19 9.19 -0.91 -9.79
CA VAL A 19 8.30 0.18 -10.23
C VAL A 19 7.49 -0.25 -11.44
N GLN A 20 8.11 -0.98 -12.37
CA GLN A 20 7.43 -1.55 -13.54
C GLN A 20 6.27 -2.45 -13.11
N LYS A 21 6.55 -3.42 -12.25
CA LYS A 21 5.54 -4.38 -11.77
C LYS A 21 4.40 -3.67 -11.02
N ALA A 22 4.73 -2.69 -10.20
CA ALA A 22 3.73 -1.86 -9.53
C ALA A 22 2.85 -1.11 -10.54
N MET A 23 3.45 -0.50 -11.57
CA MET A 23 2.71 0.22 -12.59
C MET A 23 1.84 -0.71 -13.45
N GLU A 24 2.30 -1.91 -13.80
CA GLU A 24 1.50 -2.94 -14.49
C GLU A 24 0.23 -3.29 -13.69
N ILE A 25 0.35 -3.47 -12.38
CA ILE A 25 -0.80 -3.75 -11.49
C ILE A 25 -1.81 -2.60 -11.55
N LEU A 26 -1.34 -1.35 -11.43
CA LEU A 26 -2.23 -0.18 -11.44
C LEU A 26 -2.89 0.03 -12.80
N VAL A 27 -2.16 -0.16 -13.90
CA VAL A 27 -2.74 -0.08 -15.26
C VAL A 27 -3.83 -1.11 -15.45
N ALA A 28 -3.57 -2.37 -15.06
CA ALA A 28 -4.58 -3.43 -15.15
C ALA A 28 -5.83 -3.10 -14.30
N LEU A 29 -5.64 -2.57 -13.09
CA LEU A 29 -6.76 -2.14 -12.25
C LEU A 29 -7.53 -0.98 -12.86
N GLY A 30 -6.86 0.02 -13.40
CA GLY A 30 -7.56 1.13 -14.03
C GLY A 30 -8.27 0.71 -15.33
N GLU A 31 -7.77 -0.28 -16.08
CA GLU A 31 -8.52 -0.89 -17.17
C GLU A 31 -9.80 -1.60 -16.68
N ILE A 32 -9.69 -2.38 -15.60
CA ILE A 32 -10.84 -3.06 -14.97
C ILE A 32 -11.91 -2.05 -14.52
N TYR A 33 -11.49 -0.92 -13.95
CA TYR A 33 -12.40 0.11 -13.43
C TYR A 33 -12.72 1.21 -14.45
N ASN A 34 -12.29 1.08 -15.71
CA ASN A 34 -12.47 2.08 -16.77
C ASN A 34 -11.93 3.49 -16.39
N ALA A 35 -10.84 3.55 -15.64
CA ALA A 35 -10.14 4.78 -15.33
C ALA A 35 -9.50 5.38 -16.59
N GLY A 36 -9.82 6.65 -16.86
CA GLY A 36 -9.28 7.38 -18.01
C GLY A 36 -7.80 7.69 -17.86
N GLU A 37 -7.34 7.94 -16.64
CA GLU A 37 -5.99 8.41 -16.30
C GLU A 37 -5.57 7.94 -14.90
N MET A 38 -4.34 8.25 -14.52
CA MET A 38 -3.80 8.05 -13.18
C MET A 38 -3.79 9.39 -12.42
N ILE A 39 -3.81 9.34 -11.10
CA ILE A 39 -3.66 10.51 -10.24
C ILE A 39 -2.54 10.31 -9.21
N GLU A 40 -1.85 11.39 -8.86
CA GLU A 40 -0.86 11.39 -7.79
C GLU A 40 -1.52 11.22 -6.42
N ILE A 41 -0.87 10.44 -5.55
CA ILE A 41 -1.32 10.27 -4.16
C ILE A 41 -0.36 10.94 -3.18
N LYS A 42 -0.88 11.39 -2.04
CA LYS A 42 -0.07 12.00 -0.96
C LYS A 42 0.43 11.00 0.06
N SER A 43 -0.28 9.90 0.27
CA SER A 43 0.11 8.85 1.20
C SER A 43 -0.56 7.52 0.87
N ALA A 44 -0.04 6.45 1.46
CA ALA A 44 -0.61 5.12 1.33
C ALA A 44 -0.69 4.39 2.68
N GLN A 45 -1.61 3.44 2.79
CA GLN A 45 -1.71 2.52 3.91
C GLN A 45 -1.91 1.10 3.39
N VAL A 46 -0.91 0.25 3.57
CA VAL A 46 -0.89 -1.11 3.03
C VAL A 46 -1.52 -2.09 4.03
N ALA A 47 -2.52 -2.85 3.57
CA ALA A 47 -3.10 -3.98 4.30
C ALA A 47 -2.50 -5.32 3.87
N GLY A 48 -2.99 -6.41 4.46
CA GLY A 48 -2.46 -7.76 4.17
C GLY A 48 -1.09 -7.99 4.80
N VAL A 49 -0.84 -7.42 5.99
CA VAL A 49 0.45 -7.50 6.69
C VAL A 49 0.59 -8.79 7.51
N SER A 50 -0.52 -9.47 7.82
CA SER A 50 -0.50 -10.71 8.57
C SER A 50 0.09 -11.86 7.75
N TYR A 51 1.11 -12.54 8.29
CA TYR A 51 1.67 -13.75 7.70
C TYR A 51 0.61 -14.85 7.52
N LYS A 52 -0.41 -14.89 8.40
CA LYS A 52 -1.53 -15.82 8.28
C LYS A 52 -2.29 -15.67 6.96
N ASN A 53 -2.35 -14.45 6.42
CA ASN A 53 -3.06 -14.16 5.17
C ASN A 53 -2.13 -14.30 3.96
N LEU A 54 -0.86 -13.93 4.12
CA LEU A 54 0.14 -13.95 3.06
C LEU A 54 0.65 -15.37 2.75
N GLY A 55 0.86 -16.18 3.78
CA GLY A 55 1.61 -17.43 3.69
C GLY A 55 3.03 -17.21 3.18
N ASP A 56 3.70 -18.32 2.85
CA ASP A 56 5.08 -18.29 2.35
C ASP A 56 5.17 -17.57 1.00
N ALA A 57 4.21 -17.79 0.09
CA ALA A 57 4.18 -17.13 -1.21
C ALA A 57 4.11 -15.60 -1.11
N GLY A 58 3.29 -15.06 -0.20
CA GLY A 58 3.22 -13.62 0.03
C GLY A 58 4.49 -13.06 0.67
N LEU A 59 5.12 -13.81 1.58
CA LEU A 59 6.41 -13.43 2.15
C LEU A 59 7.52 -13.40 1.07
N GLU A 60 7.63 -14.45 0.26
CA GLU A 60 8.59 -14.53 -0.84
C GLU A 60 8.44 -13.37 -1.83
N PHE A 61 7.20 -13.06 -2.20
CA PHE A 61 6.88 -11.92 -3.07
C PHE A 61 7.37 -10.58 -2.47
N LEU A 62 7.11 -10.34 -1.18
CA LEU A 62 7.58 -9.12 -0.50
C LEU A 62 9.09 -9.06 -0.39
N GLU A 63 9.75 -10.20 -0.14
CA GLU A 63 11.20 -10.26 -0.12
C GLU A 63 11.83 -9.99 -1.49
N GLU A 64 11.23 -10.51 -2.56
CA GLU A 64 11.66 -10.25 -3.93
C GLU A 64 11.57 -8.76 -4.25
N TRP A 65 10.45 -8.11 -3.91
CA TRP A 65 10.25 -6.68 -4.13
C TRP A 65 11.24 -5.83 -3.34
N ALA A 66 11.48 -6.19 -2.07
CA ALA A 66 12.50 -5.54 -1.26
C ALA A 66 13.91 -5.70 -1.87
N LYS A 67 14.26 -6.89 -2.41
CA LYS A 67 15.55 -7.15 -3.09
C LYS A 67 15.69 -6.35 -4.39
N LYS A 68 14.60 -6.20 -5.15
CA LYS A 68 14.53 -5.41 -6.39
C LYS A 68 14.44 -3.90 -6.15
N ARG A 69 14.63 -3.44 -4.90
CA ARG A 69 14.58 -2.02 -4.50
C ARG A 69 13.28 -1.33 -4.90
N ALA A 70 12.16 -2.04 -4.78
CA ALA A 70 10.83 -1.45 -4.89
C ALA A 70 10.54 -0.57 -3.65
N VAL A 71 11.07 0.66 -3.65
CA VAL A 71 10.95 1.59 -2.52
C VAL A 71 9.75 2.50 -2.72
N VAL A 72 9.01 2.76 -1.63
CA VAL A 72 7.87 3.68 -1.66
C VAL A 72 8.31 5.13 -1.89
N ARG A 73 7.51 5.89 -2.64
CA ARG A 73 7.76 7.32 -2.95
C ARG A 73 6.98 8.28 -2.07
N VAL A 74 5.91 7.79 -1.44
CA VAL A 74 5.03 8.58 -0.58
C VAL A 74 5.06 8.05 0.85
N PRO A 75 4.77 8.88 1.86
CA PRO A 75 4.57 8.41 3.22
C PRO A 75 3.63 7.20 3.27
N THR A 76 4.15 6.07 3.73
CA THR A 76 3.42 4.81 3.73
C THR A 76 3.45 4.17 5.10
N THR A 77 2.28 3.71 5.55
CA THR A 77 2.06 3.07 6.85
C THR A 77 1.50 1.66 6.69
N LEU A 78 1.66 0.82 7.72
CA LEU A 78 1.14 -0.55 7.73
C LEU A 78 -0.10 -0.69 8.60
N ASN A 79 -1.05 -1.47 8.09
CA ASN A 79 -2.13 -2.07 8.87
C ASN A 79 -1.56 -3.07 9.90
N PRO A 80 -2.30 -3.53 10.94
CA PRO A 80 -1.78 -4.43 11.95
C PRO A 80 -1.16 -5.69 11.36
N ALA A 81 -0.04 -6.08 11.98
CA ALA A 81 0.54 -7.40 11.80
C ALA A 81 -0.38 -8.47 12.42
N GLY A 82 -0.12 -9.74 12.11
CA GLY A 82 -0.86 -10.88 12.66
C GLY A 82 -0.61 -11.14 14.15
N MET A 83 0.22 -10.33 14.82
CA MET A 83 0.55 -10.45 16.24
C MET A 83 1.11 -9.11 16.78
N ASP A 84 1.23 -9.01 18.11
CA ASP A 84 2.01 -7.94 18.73
C ASP A 84 3.52 -8.12 18.43
N LEU A 85 4.20 -7.07 17.94
CA LEU A 85 5.60 -7.20 17.52
C LEU A 85 6.60 -7.34 18.67
N ARG A 86 6.20 -7.04 19.92
CA ARG A 86 7.08 -7.01 21.11
C ARG A 86 6.72 -8.08 22.12
N ASP A 87 5.44 -8.20 22.47
CA ASP A 87 4.94 -9.04 23.55
C ASP A 87 4.33 -10.37 23.06
N TRP A 88 4.52 -10.75 21.79
CA TRP A 88 3.98 -11.99 21.23
C TRP A 88 4.30 -13.25 22.04
N LYS A 89 5.48 -13.34 22.67
CA LYS A 89 5.83 -14.46 23.56
C LYS A 89 4.90 -14.55 24.76
N LYS A 90 4.56 -13.42 25.39
CA LYS A 90 3.63 -13.36 26.53
C LYS A 90 2.20 -13.70 26.12
N LEU A 91 1.85 -13.41 24.87
CA LEU A 91 0.56 -13.73 24.28
C LEU A 91 0.45 -15.18 23.78
N GLY A 92 1.50 -15.99 23.94
CA GLY A 92 1.48 -17.41 23.56
C GLY A 92 1.54 -17.66 22.05
N ILE A 93 2.05 -16.70 21.27
CA ILE A 93 2.26 -16.89 19.83
C ILE A 93 3.48 -17.81 19.61
N SER A 94 3.36 -18.76 18.68
CA SER A 94 4.45 -19.69 18.36
C SER A 94 5.64 -18.96 17.75
N GLU A 95 6.86 -19.44 18.08
CA GLU A 95 8.09 -18.84 17.53
C GLU A 95 8.13 -18.94 15.99
N GLU A 96 7.68 -20.06 15.42
CA GLU A 96 7.59 -20.24 13.96
C GLU A 96 6.73 -19.16 13.28
N PHE A 97 5.53 -18.87 13.82
CA PHE A 97 4.69 -17.83 13.27
C PHE A 97 5.32 -16.45 13.46
N ALA A 98 5.91 -16.21 14.63
CA ALA A 98 6.49 -14.93 14.96
C ALA A 98 7.69 -14.58 14.09
N GLU A 99 8.56 -15.54 13.81
CA GLU A 99 9.71 -15.37 12.91
C GLU A 99 9.25 -14.95 11.51
N LYS A 100 8.30 -15.68 10.92
CA LYS A 100 7.77 -15.36 9.59
C LYS A 100 7.03 -14.02 9.57
N GLN A 101 6.25 -13.71 10.60
CA GLN A 101 5.58 -12.42 10.71
C GLN A 101 6.56 -11.24 10.83
N LEU A 102 7.66 -11.41 11.56
CA LEU A 102 8.72 -10.40 11.67
C LEU A 102 9.49 -10.26 10.35
N MET A 103 9.68 -11.34 9.58
CA MET A 103 10.26 -11.26 8.23
C MET A 103 9.38 -10.43 7.29
N VAL A 104 8.05 -10.60 7.35
CA VAL A 104 7.10 -9.78 6.58
C VAL A 104 7.27 -8.30 6.92
N VAL A 105 7.27 -7.93 8.21
CA VAL A 105 7.42 -6.53 8.64
C VAL A 105 8.76 -5.97 8.18
N LYS A 106 9.85 -6.71 8.33
CA LYS A 106 11.19 -6.30 7.86
C LYS A 106 11.25 -6.12 6.35
N ALA A 107 10.52 -6.92 5.56
CA ALA A 107 10.45 -6.73 4.12
C ALA A 107 9.81 -5.38 3.76
N TYR A 108 8.71 -5.02 4.43
CA TYR A 108 8.09 -3.70 4.28
C TYR A 108 9.00 -2.55 4.73
N GLU A 109 9.69 -2.69 5.86
CA GLU A 109 10.66 -1.68 6.32
C GLU A 109 11.79 -1.44 5.31
N ARG A 110 12.32 -2.51 4.69
CA ARG A 110 13.32 -2.40 3.61
C ARG A 110 12.82 -1.66 2.37
N MET A 111 11.51 -1.65 2.14
CA MET A 111 10.86 -0.87 1.08
C MET A 111 10.56 0.58 1.50
N GLY A 112 10.98 1.01 2.70
CA GLY A 112 10.79 2.38 3.20
C GLY A 112 9.46 2.61 3.92
N ILE A 113 8.70 1.55 4.22
CA ILE A 113 7.40 1.67 4.86
C ILE A 113 7.56 1.75 6.38
N LYS A 114 6.81 2.64 7.02
CA LYS A 114 6.79 2.75 8.48
C LYS A 114 5.91 1.63 9.07
N PRO A 115 6.44 0.77 9.96
CA PRO A 115 5.71 -0.36 10.53
C PRO A 115 4.81 0.09 11.70
N THR A 116 3.89 1.01 11.42
CA THR A 116 2.95 1.54 12.42
C THR A 116 2.00 0.47 12.95
N CYS A 117 1.73 -0.56 12.15
CA CYS A 117 0.92 -1.73 12.48
C CYS A 117 -0.40 -1.38 13.20
N THR A 118 -1.16 -0.44 12.64
CA THR A 118 -2.42 0.03 13.22
C THR A 118 -3.50 0.25 12.16
N CYS A 119 -4.76 0.02 12.55
CA CYS A 119 -5.93 0.33 11.74
C CYS A 119 -6.18 1.85 11.67
N THR A 120 -5.58 2.62 12.58
CA THR A 120 -5.83 4.06 12.76
C THR A 120 -4.60 4.90 12.39
N PRO A 121 -4.18 4.90 11.11
CA PRO A 121 -2.92 5.52 10.67
C PRO A 121 -2.92 7.05 10.90
N TYR A 122 -4.10 7.66 10.91
CA TYR A 122 -4.34 9.07 11.23
C TYR A 122 -4.03 9.46 12.67
N LEU A 123 -3.93 8.50 13.60
CA LEU A 123 -3.49 8.78 14.98
C LEU A 123 -1.97 8.70 15.15
N VAL A 124 -1.25 8.24 14.13
CA VAL A 124 0.19 7.94 14.20
C VAL A 124 1.00 8.57 13.07
N GLY A 125 0.50 9.69 12.53
CA GLY A 125 1.26 10.57 11.65
C GLY A 125 1.04 10.41 10.15
N ASN A 126 0.10 9.56 9.71
CA ASN A 126 -0.38 9.60 8.32
C ASN A 126 -1.59 10.56 8.24
N LEU A 127 -1.31 11.84 8.02
CA LEU A 127 -2.24 12.95 8.19
C LEU A 127 -2.57 13.62 6.83
N PRO A 128 -3.45 13.02 6.00
CA PRO A 128 -3.93 13.69 4.80
C PRO A 128 -4.82 14.87 5.16
N VAL A 129 -4.98 15.79 4.22
CA VAL A 129 -5.88 16.95 4.36
C VAL A 129 -7.04 16.85 3.36
N PHE A 130 -8.02 17.73 3.54
CA PHE A 130 -9.18 17.82 2.64
C PHE A 130 -8.75 17.95 1.18
N GLY A 131 -9.31 17.11 0.31
CA GLY A 131 -9.02 17.06 -1.12
C GLY A 131 -7.80 16.24 -1.51
N ASP A 132 -6.98 15.76 -0.57
CA ASP A 132 -5.85 14.89 -0.90
C ASP A 132 -6.34 13.56 -1.48
N HIS A 133 -5.68 13.09 -2.54
CA HIS A 133 -5.83 11.71 -3.00
C HIS A 133 -4.84 10.82 -2.25
N ILE A 134 -5.31 9.70 -1.72
CA ILE A 134 -4.49 8.73 -0.98
C ILE A 134 -4.85 7.30 -1.39
N ALA A 135 -4.00 6.32 -1.09
CA ALA A 135 -4.23 4.91 -1.37
C ALA A 135 -4.26 4.09 -0.07
N TRP A 136 -5.40 4.06 0.62
CA TRP A 136 -5.55 3.39 1.91
C TRP A 136 -6.39 2.12 1.79
N SER A 137 -5.94 1.04 2.44
CA SER A 137 -6.62 -0.26 2.36
C SER A 137 -7.54 -0.59 3.55
N GLU A 138 -7.30 -0.02 4.73
CA GLU A 138 -8.04 -0.42 5.93
C GLU A 138 -9.47 0.16 5.91
N SER A 139 -10.46 -0.71 6.14
CA SER A 139 -11.88 -0.39 6.08
C SER A 139 -12.31 0.85 6.87
N SER A 140 -11.98 0.93 8.17
CA SER A 140 -12.40 2.05 9.00
C SER A 140 -11.64 3.34 8.66
N ALA A 141 -10.36 3.23 8.29
CA ALA A 141 -9.51 4.33 7.88
C ALA A 141 -9.99 4.95 6.56
N VAL A 142 -10.43 4.12 5.61
CA VAL A 142 -11.02 4.57 4.34
C VAL A 142 -12.29 5.38 4.60
N CYS A 143 -13.20 4.89 5.46
CA CYS A 143 -14.40 5.65 5.82
C CYS A 143 -14.05 6.97 6.51
N TYR A 144 -13.10 6.96 7.45
CA TYR A 144 -12.67 8.17 8.16
C TYR A 144 -12.03 9.19 7.21
N ALA A 145 -11.16 8.75 6.29
CA ALA A 145 -10.52 9.61 5.31
C ALA A 145 -11.55 10.31 4.41
N ASN A 146 -12.48 9.55 3.81
CA ASN A 146 -13.47 10.10 2.90
C ASN A 146 -14.52 10.97 3.61
N SER A 147 -15.02 10.54 4.77
CA SER A 147 -16.18 11.21 5.40
C SER A 147 -15.82 12.26 6.44
N VAL A 148 -14.69 12.12 7.15
CA VAL A 148 -14.32 13.04 8.24
C VAL A 148 -13.21 13.99 7.81
N ILE A 149 -12.17 13.49 7.15
CA ILE A 149 -11.07 14.34 6.65
C ILE A 149 -11.47 15.04 5.34
N GLY A 150 -12.24 14.34 4.49
CA GLY A 150 -12.53 14.78 3.12
C GLY A 150 -11.37 14.53 2.15
N ALA A 151 -10.45 13.61 2.49
CA ALA A 151 -9.48 13.07 1.56
C ALA A 151 -10.14 11.97 0.71
N ARG A 152 -9.64 11.71 -0.48
CA ARG A 152 -10.24 10.78 -1.45
C ARG A 152 -9.44 9.49 -1.54
N THR A 153 -10.10 8.36 -1.30
CA THR A 153 -9.48 7.04 -1.48
C THR A 153 -10.51 5.95 -1.72
N ASN A 154 -10.21 5.06 -2.66
CA ASN A 154 -10.94 3.81 -2.81
C ASN A 154 -10.57 2.84 -1.69
N ARG A 155 -11.33 1.76 -1.55
CA ARG A 155 -10.93 0.65 -0.69
C ARG A 155 -9.85 -0.18 -1.39
N GLU A 156 -8.60 0.25 -1.25
CA GLU A 156 -7.48 -0.39 -1.92
C GLU A 156 -7.23 -1.81 -1.42
N GLY A 157 -6.86 -2.71 -2.34
CA GLY A 157 -6.30 -4.02 -1.96
C GLY A 157 -4.88 -3.87 -1.42
N GLY A 158 -4.37 -4.88 -0.70
CA GLY A 158 -2.99 -4.88 -0.21
C GLY A 158 -1.95 -4.67 -1.32
N PRO A 159 -1.99 -5.47 -2.41
CA PRO A 159 -1.09 -5.29 -3.55
C PRO A 159 -1.26 -3.96 -4.27
N SER A 160 -2.49 -3.44 -4.41
CA SER A 160 -2.73 -2.17 -5.10
C SER A 160 -2.24 -0.98 -4.29
N ALA A 161 -2.46 -0.95 -2.97
CA ALA A 161 -1.93 0.09 -2.10
C ALA A 161 -0.39 0.09 -2.06
N LEU A 162 0.24 -1.09 -2.06
CA LEU A 162 1.71 -1.19 -2.16
C LEU A 162 2.22 -0.68 -3.51
N ALA A 163 1.57 -1.10 -4.60
CA ALA A 163 1.91 -0.61 -5.93
C ALA A 163 1.78 0.92 -6.03
N ALA A 164 0.67 1.46 -5.51
CA ALA A 164 0.41 2.89 -5.47
C ALA A 164 1.45 3.65 -4.61
N ALA A 165 1.88 3.06 -3.50
CA ALA A 165 2.94 3.62 -2.67
C ALA A 165 4.29 3.71 -3.41
N ILE A 166 4.62 2.70 -4.23
CA ILE A 166 5.87 2.62 -5.00
C ILE A 166 5.88 3.57 -6.20
N THR A 167 4.75 3.71 -6.90
CA THR A 167 4.63 4.61 -8.06
C THR A 167 4.31 6.05 -7.63
N GLY A 168 3.70 6.24 -6.46
CA GLY A 168 3.09 7.51 -6.06
C GLY A 168 1.81 7.83 -6.84
N ARG A 169 1.19 6.83 -7.47
CA ARG A 169 0.03 6.98 -8.37
C ARG A 169 -1.06 5.97 -8.03
N THR A 170 -2.32 6.30 -8.31
CA THR A 170 -3.43 5.33 -8.35
C THR A 170 -4.35 5.65 -9.54
N PRO A 171 -5.09 4.70 -10.13
CA PRO A 171 -6.02 5.01 -11.20
C PRO A 171 -7.13 5.96 -10.73
N LEU A 172 -7.48 6.94 -11.56
CA LEU A 172 -8.54 7.90 -11.25
C LEU A 172 -9.91 7.27 -11.48
N HIS A 173 -10.50 6.72 -10.42
CA HIS A 173 -11.84 6.14 -10.44
C HIS A 173 -12.51 6.14 -9.06
N GLY A 174 -13.80 5.80 -9.00
CA GLY A 174 -14.52 5.62 -7.75
C GLY A 174 -14.54 6.89 -6.91
N TYR A 175 -14.16 6.80 -5.64
CA TYR A 175 -14.17 7.93 -4.70
C TYR A 175 -13.11 9.00 -4.99
N HIS A 176 -12.20 8.76 -5.94
CA HIS A 176 -11.32 9.81 -6.45
C HIS A 176 -12.04 10.78 -7.39
N LEU A 177 -13.20 10.43 -7.93
CA LEU A 177 -13.96 11.29 -8.85
C LEU A 177 -14.85 12.26 -8.07
N GLU A 178 -14.95 13.51 -8.51
CA GLU A 178 -15.67 14.55 -7.79
C GLU A 178 -17.18 14.28 -7.72
N GLU A 179 -17.72 13.63 -8.75
CA GLU A 179 -19.12 13.23 -8.83
C GLU A 179 -19.54 12.16 -7.80
N ASN A 180 -18.58 11.53 -7.10
CA ASN A 180 -18.79 10.52 -6.07
C ASN A 180 -18.35 11.01 -4.69
#